data_AF-A0A671ML05-F1
#
_entry.id   AF-A0A671ML05-F1
#
_cell.length_a   1.000
_cell.length_b   1.000
_cell.length_c   1.000
_cell.angle_alpha   90.00
_cell.angle_beta   90.00
_cell.angle_gamma   90.00
#
_symmetry.space_group_name_H-M   'P 1'
#
loop_
_entity.id
_entity.type
_entity.pdbx_description
1 polymer ?
#
loop_
_entity_poly.entity_id
_entity_poly.type
_entity_poly.pdbx_seq_one_letter_code
_entity_poly.pdbx_strand_id
1 'polypeptide(L)' 'VTAALLSRRRFSVQRCARCHLGISASEMVMRARDLVYHLNCFTCTTCNKMLTTG' A
#
# COMPACT_ATOMS: atom_id res chain seq x y z
N VAL A 1 2.37 -0.91 -25.23
CA VAL A 1 2.07 0.05 -24.13
C VAL A 1 1.25 -0.54 -22.99
N THR A 2 1.33 -1.84 -22.69
CA THR A 2 0.68 -2.37 -21.48
C THR A 2 1.63 -3.34 -20.78
N ALA A 3 2.71 -2.76 -20.24
CA ALA A 3 3.55 -3.41 -19.26
C ALA A 3 2.69 -3.71 -18.01
N ALA A 4 2.45 -4.99 -17.73
CA ALA A 4 2.35 -5.59 -16.40
C ALA A 4 1.58 -6.92 -16.49
N LEU A 5 2.32 -7.95 -16.92
CA LEU A 5 2.40 -9.25 -16.27
C LEU A 5 1.19 -9.63 -15.40
N LEU A 6 0.30 -10.38 -16.05
CA LEU A 6 -0.76 -11.19 -15.47
C LEU A 6 -0.16 -12.27 -14.55
N SER A 7 0.40 -11.89 -13.39
CA SER A 7 0.96 -12.82 -12.40
C SER A 7 -0.14 -13.30 -11.45
N ARG A 8 -0.90 -14.28 -11.93
CA ARG A 8 -1.64 -15.23 -11.08
C ARG A 8 -0.69 -15.79 -10.00
N ARG A 9 -0.86 -15.38 -8.74
CA ARG A 9 -0.67 -16.26 -7.56
C ARG A 9 -1.36 -15.66 -6.34
N ARG A 10 -2.34 -16.42 -5.86
CA ARG A 10 -3.13 -16.18 -4.66
C ARG A 10 -2.26 -16.36 -3.41
N PHE A 11 -1.58 -15.30 -3.02
CA PHE A 11 -1.28 -15.07 -1.61
C PHE A 11 -1.97 -13.76 -1.26
N SER A 12 -2.62 -13.69 -0.10
CA SER A 12 -3.27 -12.49 0.40
C SER A 12 -2.21 -11.43 0.75
N VAL A 13 -1.50 -10.95 -0.28
CA VAL A 13 -0.58 -9.83 -0.20
C VAL A 13 -1.45 -8.62 0.08
N GLN A 14 -1.26 -8.03 1.25
CA GLN A 14 -1.92 -6.79 1.62
C GLN A 14 -1.65 -5.79 0.50
N ARG A 15 -2.70 -5.15 -0.03
CA ARG A 15 -2.56 -4.17 -1.10
C ARG A 15 -2.60 -2.79 -0.48
N CYS A 16 -1.72 -1.91 -0.94
CA CYS A 16 -1.77 -0.54 -0.49
C CYS A 16 -3.05 0.13 -1.00
N ALA A 17 -3.89 0.64 -0.09
CA ALA A 17 -5.13 1.32 -0.47
C ALA A 17 -4.91 2.69 -1.15
N ARG A 18 -3.67 3.19 -1.23
CA ARG A 18 -3.31 4.43 -1.95
C ARG A 18 -2.76 4.20 -3.35
N CYS A 19 -1.77 3.32 -3.51
CA CYS A 19 -1.16 3.08 -4.82
C CYS A 19 -1.65 1.79 -5.50
N HIS A 20 -2.45 0.98 -4.81
CA HIS A 20 -2.99 -0.30 -5.29
C HIS A 20 -1.94 -1.36 -5.68
N LEU A 21 -0.67 -1.11 -5.34
CA LEU A 21 0.40 -2.10 -5.46
C LEU A 21 0.30 -3.14 -4.35
N GLY A 22 0.74 -4.36 -4.66
CA GLY A 22 0.90 -5.42 -3.67
C GLY A 22 2.08 -5.10 -2.75
N ILE A 23 1.84 -5.15 -1.45
CA ILE A 23 2.88 -4.91 -0.46
C ILE A 23 3.65 -6.20 -0.24
N SER A 24 4.97 -6.15 -0.37
CA SER A 24 5.83 -7.30 -0.12
C SER A 24 5.91 -7.61 1.39
N ALA A 25 6.08 -8.89 1.75
CA ALA A 25 6.19 -9.29 3.16
C ALA A 25 7.45 -8.74 3.85
N SER A 26 8.43 -8.27 3.07
CA SER A 26 9.67 -7.69 3.57
C SER A 26 9.57 -6.18 3.79
N GLU A 27 8.47 -5.55 3.36
CA GLU A 27 8.27 -4.11 3.41
C GLU A 27 7.40 -3.74 4.61
N MET A 28 7.81 -2.72 5.36
CA MET A 28 7.03 -2.24 6.50
C MET A 28 5.74 -1.58 6.02
N VAL A 29 4.65 -1.90 6.71
CA VAL A 29 3.32 -1.40 6.38
C VAL A 29 2.72 -0.62 7.53
N MET A 30 1.98 0.43 7.17
CA MET A 30 1.10 1.12 8.09
C MET A 30 -0.30 0.52 7.98
N ARG A 31 -0.88 0.11 9.11
CA ARG A 31 -2.29 -0.31 9.18
C ARG A 31 -3.10 0.81 9.79
N ALA A 32 -4.13 1.27 9.09
CA ALA A 32 -5.08 2.24 9.61
C ALA A 32 -6.50 1.66 9.50
N ARG A 33 -7.10 1.38 10.65
CA ARG A 33 -8.36 0.59 10.75
C ARG A 33 -8.20 -0.73 9.97
N ASP A 34 -8.98 -0.92 8.91
CA ASP A 34 -9.01 -2.12 8.07
C ASP A 34 -8.17 -2.00 6.79
N LEU A 35 -7.48 -0.87 6.60
CA LEU A 35 -6.71 -0.57 5.40
C LEU A 35 -5.20 -0.63 5.66
N VAL A 36 -4.46 -1.11 4.66
CA VAL A 36 -3.00 -1.20 4.71
C VAL A 36 -2.39 -0.24 3.70
N TYR A 37 -1.32 0.44 4.11
CA TYR A 37 -0.59 1.40 3.30
C TYR A 37 0.90 1.13 3.40
N HIS A 38 1.66 1.45 2.34
CA HIS A 38 3.11 1.59 2.47
C HIS A 38 3.42 2.75 3.41
N LEU A 39 4.55 2.70 4.12
CA LEU A 39 5.01 3.80 4.97
C LEU A 39 5.03 5.14 4.20
N ASN A 40 5.57 5.15 2.98
CA ASN A 40 5.60 6.34 2.13
C ASN A 40 4.23 6.73 1.55
N CYS A 41 3.29 5.80 1.47
CA CYS A 41 1.95 6.07 0.94
C CYS A 41 0.97 6.53 2.02
N PHE A 42 1.34 6.49 3.30
CA PHE A 42 0.49 6.91 4.40
C PHE A 42 0.46 8.44 4.53
N THR A 43 -0.09 9.07 3.49
CA THR A 43 -0.24 10.52 3.35
C THR A 43 -1.71 10.90 3.23
N CYS A 44 -2.06 12.01 3.87
CA CYS A 44 -3.35 12.65 3.80
C CYS A 44 -3.73 13.01 2.36
N THR A 45 -4.91 12.60 1.89
CA THR A 45 -5.40 12.95 0.53
C THR A 45 -5.65 14.44 0.37
N THR A 46 -6.08 15.11 1.43
CA THR A 46 -6.42 16.55 1.42
C THR A 46 -5.19 17.44 1.52
N CYS A 47 -4.23 17.03 2.35
CA CYS A 47 -3.11 17.86 2.77
C CYS A 47 -1.75 17.35 2.27
N ASN A 48 -1.70 16.15 1.67
CA ASN A 48 -0.50 15.46 1.19
C ASN A 48 0.65 15.36 2.22
N LYS A 49 0.34 15.57 3.51
CA LYS A 49 1.28 15.38 4.61
C LYS A 49 1.30 13.92 5.03
N MET A 50 2.48 13.44 5.40
CA MET A 50 2.67 12.13 5.98
C MET A 50 1.99 12.09 7.35
N LEU A 51 1.10 11.14 7.54
CA LEU A 51 0.35 10.97 8.78
C LEU A 51 1.16 10.04 9.68
N THR A 52 2.07 10.54 10.49
CA THR A 52 2.73 9.68 11.49
C THR A 52 1.75 9.39 12.62
N THR A 53 1.49 8.12 12.91
CA THR A 53 0.86 7.73 14.18
C THR A 53 1.91 7.94 15.26
N GLY A 54 1.82 9.06 15.97
CA GLY A 54 2.59 9.33 17.19
C GLY A 54 2.01 8.59 18.38
#